data_AF-A0A1H7THZ2-F1
#
_entry.id   AF-A0A1H7THZ2-F1
#
_cell.length_a   1.000
_cell.length_b   1.000
_cell.length_c   1.000
_cell.angle_alpha   90.00
_cell.angle_beta   90.00
_cell.angle_gamma   90.00
#
_symmetry.space_group_name_H-M   'P 1'
#
loop_
_entity.id
_entity.type
_entity.pdbx_description
1 polymer ?
#
loop_
_entity_poly.entity_id
_entity_poly.type
_entity_poly.pdbx_seq_one_letter_code
_entity_poly.pdbx_strand_id
1 'polypeptide(L)'
;MNHNHVMLSNFPSLLGTLTAIDKNGRDIQQNEYRYSGFVKRDEYRTLIENSTEKLFLSLMLYDEIFINDEDFLKIVSFIGVVNSTKLLERKIIKIIPRFQNPNVIVHRSKNLLLNKTRYEIEPLMYLGGLHDLDRNYKKYSVNESHRSKIVQYFDNALINKDERDDSIFLKNIDIIKNEEHIDFNNLDYKTTFEIMRLYEIVDSLQMQNRHNLSNSIMDDYAKDYLGSKFISISGNINKANEKIELFEKVSENKRIPNFYQMFKKGTVEIDQILDIRESFNSKLFRNWFANPDLSEQDIYYELLKEHGLNLKINLIKWIVPTIIGVLNTPLGIAASLVENFFISKILQGWNPNLFLDDVLGKKLTQLENNFKVQEERKLILERFNGIQRNALCPWQSGKKFKKCHGMN
;
A
#
# COMPACT_ATOMS: atom_id res chain seq x y z
N MET A 1 -4.74 14.89 16.52
CA MET A 1 -5.08 13.93 15.46
C MET A 1 -3.91 13.89 14.49
N ASN A 2 -3.46 12.69 14.08
CA ASN A 2 -2.21 12.54 13.33
C ASN A 2 -2.48 12.43 11.82
N HIS A 3 -2.18 13.49 11.09
CA HIS A 3 -2.45 13.61 9.65
C HIS A 3 -1.30 13.09 8.75
N ASN A 4 -0.16 12.74 9.34
CA ASN A 4 1.00 12.23 8.61
C ASN A 4 0.97 10.71 8.44
N HIS A 5 -0.01 10.03 9.03
CA HIS A 5 -0.17 8.58 8.94
C HIS A 5 -1.48 8.25 8.24
N VAL A 6 -1.52 7.06 7.64
CA VAL A 6 -2.69 6.57 6.93
C VAL A 6 -2.92 5.09 7.21
N MET A 7 -4.19 4.70 7.30
CA MET A 7 -4.59 3.30 7.22
C MET A 7 -4.88 2.92 5.76
N LEU A 8 -4.31 1.83 5.28
CA LEU A 8 -4.74 1.19 4.03
C LEU A 8 -5.58 -0.02 4.39
N SER A 9 -6.81 -0.07 3.90
CA SER A 9 -7.74 -1.14 4.24
C SER A 9 -8.58 -1.61 3.04
N ASN A 10 -9.40 -2.63 3.27
CA ASN A 10 -10.33 -3.18 2.28
C ASN A 10 -9.63 -3.73 1.03
N PHE A 11 -8.47 -4.38 1.21
CA PHE A 11 -7.86 -5.12 0.10
C PHE A 11 -8.80 -6.26 -0.32
N PRO A 12 -8.88 -6.58 -1.62
CA PRO A 12 -9.79 -7.60 -2.10
C PRO A 12 -9.53 -8.94 -1.40
N SER A 13 -10.62 -9.63 -1.07
CA SER A 13 -10.58 -10.95 -0.42
C SER A 13 -11.11 -11.99 -1.41
N LEU A 14 -10.20 -12.82 -1.93
CA LEU A 14 -10.53 -13.86 -2.92
C LEU A 14 -11.52 -14.86 -2.33
N LEU A 15 -12.60 -15.15 -3.07
CA LEU A 15 -13.55 -16.18 -2.73
C LEU A 15 -12.84 -17.54 -2.68
N GLY A 16 -12.83 -18.15 -1.50
CA GLY A 16 -12.19 -19.43 -1.24
C GLY A 16 -13.11 -20.35 -0.44
N THR A 17 -13.03 -21.65 -0.72
CA THR A 17 -13.71 -22.70 0.03
C THR A 17 -12.85 -23.13 1.22
N LEU A 18 -13.48 -23.31 2.39
CA LEU A 18 -12.81 -23.78 3.60
C LEU A 18 -13.06 -25.27 3.78
N THR A 19 -11.98 -26.04 3.90
CA THR A 19 -12.04 -27.48 4.19
C THR A 19 -11.64 -27.72 5.64
N ALA A 20 -12.48 -28.44 6.39
CA ALA A 20 -12.14 -28.87 7.73
C ALA A 20 -11.09 -30.00 7.68
N ILE A 21 -10.03 -29.88 8.47
CA ILE A 21 -8.96 -30.87 8.56
C ILE A 21 -8.83 -31.40 10.00
N ASP A 22 -8.54 -32.68 10.16
CA ASP A 22 -8.25 -33.27 11.46
C ASP A 22 -6.84 -32.89 11.95
N LYS A 23 -6.50 -33.28 13.19
CA LYS A 23 -5.17 -33.06 13.78
C LYS A 23 -4.01 -33.67 12.98
N ASN A 24 -4.30 -34.61 12.07
CA ASN A 24 -3.33 -35.26 11.19
C ASN A 24 -3.35 -34.64 9.78
N GLY A 25 -4.07 -33.55 9.56
CA GLY A 25 -4.18 -32.86 8.27
C GLY A 25 -5.05 -33.58 7.24
N ARG A 26 -5.91 -34.52 7.66
CA ARG A 26 -6.83 -35.24 6.76
C ARG A 26 -8.17 -34.52 6.67
N ASP A 27 -8.71 -34.45 5.47
CA ASP A 27 -10.01 -33.85 5.23
C ASP A 27 -11.11 -34.54 6.05
N ILE A 28 -11.84 -33.75 6.83
CA ILE A 28 -13.05 -34.17 7.51
C ILE A 28 -14.19 -33.93 6.53
N GLN A 29 -14.80 -35.01 6.03
CA GLN A 29 -16.02 -34.88 5.23
C GLN A 29 -17.13 -34.32 6.11
N GLN A 30 -17.46 -33.04 5.91
CA GLN A 30 -18.59 -32.38 6.54
C GLN A 30 -19.75 -32.26 5.54
N ASN A 31 -20.98 -32.34 6.05
CA ASN A 31 -22.20 -32.05 5.28
C ASN A 31 -22.45 -30.54 5.13
N GLU A 32 -21.48 -29.70 5.52
CA GLU A 32 -21.55 -28.25 5.50
C GLU A 32 -20.50 -27.73 4.53
N TYR A 33 -20.90 -26.76 3.70
CA TYR A 33 -19.98 -26.06 2.83
C TYR A 33 -19.62 -24.72 3.46
N ARG A 34 -18.33 -24.41 3.58
CA ARG A 34 -17.84 -23.16 4.17
C ARG A 34 -17.04 -22.36 3.16
N TYR A 35 -17.15 -21.05 3.18
CA TYR A 35 -16.36 -20.16 2.33
C TYR A 35 -15.98 -18.86 3.02
N SER A 36 -14.96 -18.19 2.50
CA SER A 36 -14.48 -16.88 2.91
C SER A 36 -14.19 -16.02 1.70
N GLY A 37 -14.16 -14.69 1.87
CA GLY A 37 -13.97 -13.74 0.78
C GLY A 37 -15.17 -13.65 -0.16
N PHE A 38 -15.13 -12.68 -1.06
CA PHE A 38 -16.26 -12.31 -1.92
C PHE A 38 -15.84 -11.94 -3.35
N VAL A 39 -14.54 -11.80 -3.61
CA VAL A 39 -14.02 -11.42 -4.93
C VAL A 39 -13.79 -12.65 -5.78
N LYS A 40 -14.26 -12.62 -7.03
CA LYS A 40 -13.99 -13.71 -7.97
C LYS A 40 -12.54 -13.70 -8.46
N ARG A 41 -12.05 -14.86 -8.88
CA ARG A 41 -10.64 -15.04 -9.26
C ARG A 41 -10.22 -14.18 -10.47
N ASP A 42 -11.11 -13.99 -11.43
CA ASP A 42 -10.92 -13.17 -12.63
C ASP A 42 -10.79 -11.67 -12.31
N GLU A 43 -11.52 -11.18 -11.31
CA GLU A 43 -11.48 -9.77 -10.87
C GLU A 43 -10.35 -9.48 -9.88
N TYR A 44 -9.94 -10.50 -9.09
CA TYR A 44 -9.01 -10.35 -7.98
C TYR A 44 -7.70 -9.68 -8.36
N ARG A 45 -7.11 -10.07 -9.49
CA ARG A 45 -5.80 -9.54 -9.92
C ARG A 45 -5.85 -8.03 -10.17
N THR A 46 -6.88 -7.54 -10.83
CA THR A 46 -7.02 -6.11 -11.11
C THR A 46 -7.25 -5.34 -9.81
N LEU A 47 -8.10 -5.85 -8.93
CA LEU A 47 -8.39 -5.19 -7.65
C LEU A 47 -7.16 -5.12 -6.75
N ILE A 48 -6.36 -6.19 -6.67
CA ILE A 48 -5.15 -6.18 -5.84
C ILE A 48 -4.06 -5.28 -6.45
N GLU A 49 -4.01 -5.18 -7.78
CA GLU A 49 -3.14 -4.23 -8.48
C GLU A 49 -3.51 -2.79 -8.12
N ASN A 50 -4.80 -2.43 -8.11
CA ASN A 50 -5.26 -1.10 -7.72
C ASN A 50 -4.96 -0.79 -6.24
N SER A 51 -5.18 -1.74 -5.33
CA SER A 51 -4.82 -1.56 -3.91
C SER A 51 -3.31 -1.39 -3.71
N THR A 52 -2.51 -2.13 -4.49
CA THR A 52 -1.04 -2.00 -4.46
C THR A 52 -0.57 -0.66 -5.04
N GLU A 53 -1.22 -0.16 -6.08
CA GLU A 53 -0.94 1.19 -6.60
C GLU A 53 -1.21 2.28 -5.55
N LYS A 54 -2.35 2.19 -4.84
CA LYS A 54 -2.68 3.08 -3.72
C LYS A 54 -1.64 3.01 -2.60
N LEU A 55 -1.06 1.83 -2.32
CA LEU A 55 0.07 1.71 -1.40
C LEU A 55 1.28 2.53 -1.88
N PHE A 56 1.63 2.42 -3.16
CA PHE A 56 2.76 3.16 -3.74
C PHE A 56 2.54 4.68 -3.66
N LEU A 57 1.35 5.17 -3.99
CA LEU A 57 0.99 6.59 -3.81
C LEU A 57 1.12 6.99 -2.33
N SER A 58 0.65 6.14 -1.43
CA SER A 58 0.73 6.39 0.02
C SER A 58 2.17 6.46 0.53
N LEU A 59 3.12 5.73 -0.07
CA LEU A 59 4.54 5.83 0.28
C LEU A 59 5.07 7.26 0.09
N MET A 60 4.59 7.99 -0.93
CA MET A 60 5.03 9.35 -1.21
C MET A 60 4.38 10.38 -0.28
N LEU A 61 3.17 10.10 0.22
CA LEU A 61 2.32 11.07 0.91
C LEU A 61 2.34 10.94 2.43
N TYR A 62 2.63 9.76 2.97
CA TYR A 62 2.54 9.50 4.41
C TYR A 62 3.85 8.99 5.01
N ASP A 63 4.07 9.33 6.29
CA ASP A 63 5.25 8.95 7.06
C ASP A 63 5.19 7.48 7.50
N GLU A 64 4.01 7.02 7.91
CA GLU A 64 3.75 5.64 8.32
C GLU A 64 2.42 5.16 7.71
N ILE A 65 2.40 3.90 7.29
CA ILE A 65 1.26 3.24 6.68
C ILE A 65 0.85 2.06 7.56
N PHE A 66 -0.38 2.12 8.06
CA PHE A 66 -0.99 1.07 8.87
C PHE A 66 -1.78 0.14 7.96
N ILE A 67 -1.55 -1.17 8.13
CA ILE A 67 -2.21 -2.20 7.35
C ILE A 67 -2.39 -3.44 8.22
N ASN A 68 -3.47 -4.20 8.04
CA ASN A 68 -3.60 -5.47 8.74
C ASN A 68 -2.59 -6.50 8.19
N ASP A 69 -2.28 -7.50 9.01
CA ASP A 69 -1.31 -8.54 8.70
C ASP A 69 -1.70 -9.38 7.48
N GLU A 70 -2.96 -9.77 7.35
CA GLU A 70 -3.48 -10.51 6.20
C GLU A 70 -3.29 -9.75 4.87
N ASP A 71 -3.65 -8.48 4.82
CA ASP A 71 -3.54 -7.63 3.64
C ASP A 71 -2.08 -7.33 3.31
N PHE A 72 -1.22 -7.21 4.32
CA PHE A 72 0.21 -7.11 4.09
C PHE A 72 0.79 -8.38 3.45
N LEU A 73 0.30 -9.58 3.81
CA LEU A 73 0.70 -10.81 3.12
C LEU A 73 0.24 -10.86 1.66
N LYS A 74 -0.91 -10.25 1.33
CA LYS A 74 -1.34 -10.08 -0.07
C LYS A 74 -0.33 -9.21 -0.82
N ILE A 75 0.15 -8.11 -0.22
CA ILE A 75 1.22 -7.27 -0.78
C ILE A 75 2.51 -8.07 -0.94
N VAL A 76 2.93 -8.83 0.07
CA VAL A 76 4.15 -9.67 0.00
C VAL A 76 4.10 -10.62 -1.18
N SER A 77 2.93 -11.21 -1.44
CA SER A 77 2.71 -12.09 -2.59
C SER A 77 2.82 -11.35 -3.93
N PHE A 78 2.50 -10.05 -3.94
CA PHE A 78 2.44 -9.24 -5.16
C PHE A 78 3.77 -8.55 -5.50
N ILE A 79 4.42 -7.91 -4.52
CA ILE A 79 5.69 -7.19 -4.71
C ILE A 79 6.92 -8.05 -4.37
N GLY A 80 6.71 -9.21 -3.75
CA GLY A 80 7.75 -10.15 -3.36
C GLY A 80 8.35 -9.89 -1.97
N VAL A 81 8.94 -10.94 -1.39
CA VAL A 81 9.56 -10.93 -0.06
C VAL A 81 10.67 -9.88 0.07
N VAL A 82 11.53 -9.76 -0.95
CA VAL A 82 12.68 -8.83 -0.91
C VAL A 82 12.21 -7.38 -0.80
N ASN A 83 11.25 -6.97 -1.63
CA ASN A 83 10.75 -5.60 -1.63
C ASN A 83 9.94 -5.31 -0.37
N SER A 84 9.14 -6.27 0.09
CA SER A 84 8.38 -6.14 1.34
C SER A 84 9.28 -6.00 2.57
N THR A 85 10.39 -6.76 2.60
CA THR A 85 11.39 -6.65 3.66
C THR A 85 11.97 -5.24 3.73
N LYS A 86 12.26 -4.61 2.58
CA LYS A 86 12.77 -3.23 2.52
C LYS A 86 11.77 -2.23 3.10
N LEU A 87 10.47 -2.38 2.82
CA LEU A 87 9.41 -1.53 3.40
C LEU A 87 9.37 -1.63 4.94
N LEU A 88 9.47 -2.85 5.47
CA LEU A 88 9.48 -3.10 6.92
C LEU A 88 10.78 -2.60 7.57
N GLU A 89 11.92 -2.83 6.93
CA GLU A 89 13.25 -2.40 7.40
C GLU A 89 13.35 -0.88 7.55
N ARG A 90 12.74 -0.11 6.64
CA ARG A 90 12.64 1.36 6.73
C ARG A 90 11.57 1.83 7.73
N LYS A 91 10.88 0.93 8.44
CA LYS A 91 9.82 1.21 9.42
C LYS A 91 8.63 2.01 8.86
N ILE A 92 8.39 1.92 7.56
CA ILE A 92 7.30 2.64 6.88
C ILE A 92 5.97 1.96 7.14
N ILE A 93 5.96 0.63 7.22
CA ILE A 93 4.76 -0.17 7.45
C ILE A 93 4.62 -0.48 8.94
N LYS A 94 3.41 -0.28 9.46
CA LYS A 94 2.95 -0.78 10.76
C LYS A 94 1.89 -1.84 10.52
N ILE A 95 2.06 -3.00 11.12
CA ILE A 95 1.19 -4.16 10.91
C ILE A 95 0.24 -4.30 12.09
N ILE A 96 -1.06 -4.28 11.80
CA ILE A 96 -2.12 -4.52 12.77
C ILE A 96 -2.42 -6.03 12.79
N PRO A 97 -2.20 -6.74 13.89
CA PRO A 97 -2.54 -8.15 13.98
C PRO A 97 -4.06 -8.33 13.92
N ARG A 98 -4.53 -9.25 13.06
CA ARG A 98 -5.92 -9.69 13.03
C ARG A 98 -6.05 -11.04 13.72
N PHE A 99 -7.20 -11.29 14.34
CA PHE A 99 -7.44 -12.53 15.10
C PHE A 99 -8.67 -13.29 14.63
N GLN A 100 -9.61 -12.61 13.98
CA GLN A 100 -10.86 -13.18 13.52
C GLN A 100 -11.21 -12.59 12.15
N ASN A 101 -11.73 -13.43 11.28
CA ASN A 101 -12.28 -13.06 9.98
C ASN A 101 -13.69 -13.63 9.85
N PRO A 102 -14.61 -12.95 9.14
CA PRO A 102 -15.91 -13.53 8.85
C PRO A 102 -15.73 -14.70 7.88
N ASN A 103 -16.39 -15.82 8.17
CA ASN A 103 -16.64 -16.86 7.18
C ASN A 103 -18.14 -17.14 7.08
N VAL A 104 -18.51 -17.87 6.04
CA VAL A 104 -19.89 -18.25 5.78
C VAL A 104 -20.04 -19.76 5.85
N ILE A 105 -21.07 -20.21 6.55
CA ILE A 105 -21.57 -21.58 6.52
C ILE A 105 -22.80 -21.64 5.62
N VAL A 106 -22.79 -22.60 4.71
CA VAL A 106 -23.92 -22.92 3.83
C VAL A 106 -24.58 -24.19 4.32
N HIS A 107 -25.78 -24.03 4.85
CA HIS A 107 -26.61 -25.13 5.32
C HIS A 107 -27.54 -25.58 4.20
N ARG A 108 -27.38 -26.82 3.74
CA ARG A 108 -28.29 -27.44 2.77
C ARG A 108 -29.32 -28.29 3.51
N SER A 109 -30.59 -28.12 3.16
CA SER A 109 -31.66 -28.98 3.67
C SER A 109 -31.40 -30.44 3.29
N LYS A 110 -31.56 -31.35 4.25
CA LYS A 110 -31.53 -32.80 4.02
C LYS A 110 -32.83 -33.31 3.39
N ASN A 111 -33.89 -32.49 3.39
CA ASN A 111 -35.18 -32.84 2.81
C ASN A 111 -35.22 -32.44 1.33
N LEU A 112 -35.25 -33.45 0.44
CA LEU A 112 -35.29 -33.30 -1.02
C LEU A 112 -36.49 -32.47 -1.55
N LEU A 113 -37.55 -32.33 -0.74
CA LEU A 113 -38.75 -31.55 -1.10
C LEU A 113 -38.64 -30.07 -0.67
N LEU A 114 -37.68 -29.74 0.20
CA LEU A 114 -37.42 -28.39 0.70
C LEU A 114 -36.01 -27.97 0.30
N ASN A 115 -35.85 -27.44 -0.92
CA ASN A 115 -34.57 -26.90 -1.43
C ASN A 115 -34.21 -25.53 -0.83
N LYS A 116 -34.44 -25.30 0.46
CA LYS A 116 -34.04 -24.05 1.11
C LYS A 116 -32.59 -24.16 1.57
N THR A 117 -31.72 -23.40 0.91
CA THR A 117 -30.34 -23.15 1.39
C THR A 117 -30.38 -21.94 2.30
N ARG A 118 -29.76 -22.02 3.48
CA ARG A 118 -29.60 -20.87 4.37
C ARG A 118 -28.12 -20.61 4.63
N TYR A 119 -27.79 -19.34 4.81
CA TYR A 119 -26.43 -18.88 5.03
C TYR A 119 -26.30 -18.30 6.43
N GLU A 120 -25.15 -18.53 7.06
CA GLU A 120 -24.82 -18.06 8.42
C GLU A 120 -23.39 -17.54 8.42
N ILE A 121 -23.14 -16.45 9.15
CA ILE A 121 -21.83 -15.81 9.25
C ILE A 121 -21.27 -16.06 10.64
N GLU A 122 -20.06 -16.60 10.72
CA GLU A 122 -19.36 -16.93 11.96
C GLU A 122 -17.95 -16.33 11.99
N PRO A 123 -17.37 -16.14 13.19
CA PRO A 123 -15.96 -15.79 13.31
C PRO A 123 -15.09 -17.01 13.01
N LEU A 124 -14.21 -16.89 12.02
CA LEU A 124 -13.10 -17.81 11.79
C LEU A 124 -11.85 -17.29 12.50
N MET A 125 -11.33 -18.10 13.43
CA MET A 125 -10.06 -17.82 14.10
C MET A 125 -8.91 -17.78 13.09
N TYR A 126 -8.21 -16.65 13.04
CA TYR A 126 -7.03 -16.45 12.21
C TYR A 126 -5.77 -16.71 13.04
N LEU A 127 -4.84 -17.52 12.52
CA LEU A 127 -3.59 -17.88 13.20
C LEU A 127 -2.55 -16.74 13.21
N GLY A 128 -2.87 -15.59 12.61
CA GLY A 128 -2.02 -14.41 12.50
C GLY A 128 -1.08 -14.46 11.29
N GLY A 129 -0.84 -13.30 10.69
CA GLY A 129 -0.04 -13.20 9.47
C GLY A 129 1.42 -13.57 9.65
N LEU A 130 2.01 -13.32 10.82
CA LEU A 130 3.37 -13.75 11.13
C LEU A 130 3.50 -15.28 11.11
N HIS A 131 2.52 -15.99 11.67
CA HIS A 131 2.51 -17.45 11.67
C HIS A 131 2.33 -18.02 10.27
N ASP A 132 1.41 -17.45 9.47
CA ASP A 132 1.20 -17.86 8.08
C ASP A 132 2.46 -17.60 7.23
N LEU A 133 3.08 -16.43 7.37
CA LEU A 133 4.32 -16.09 6.69
C LEU A 133 5.44 -17.08 6.99
N ASP A 134 5.67 -17.39 8.27
CA ASP A 134 6.77 -18.27 8.66
C ASP A 134 6.49 -19.72 8.24
N ARG A 135 5.31 -20.26 8.58
CA ARG A 135 4.97 -21.65 8.31
C ARG A 135 4.80 -21.94 6.82
N ASN A 136 4.27 -20.96 6.07
CA ASN A 136 3.98 -21.10 4.65
C ASN A 136 4.87 -20.23 3.77
N TYR A 137 6.10 -19.94 4.21
CA TYR A 137 7.04 -19.06 3.51
C TYR A 137 7.19 -19.37 2.00
N LYS A 138 7.15 -20.66 1.64
CA LYS A 138 7.22 -21.12 0.25
C LYS A 138 6.10 -20.63 -0.67
N LYS A 139 4.97 -20.16 -0.11
CA LYS A 139 3.91 -19.47 -0.87
C LYS A 139 4.40 -18.11 -1.40
N TYR A 140 5.36 -17.48 -0.73
CA TYR A 140 5.80 -16.11 -1.00
C TYR A 140 7.17 -16.03 -1.69
N SER A 141 8.05 -17.01 -1.45
CA SER A 141 9.38 -17.03 -2.05
C SER A 141 9.96 -18.44 -2.08
N VAL A 142 10.67 -18.75 -3.17
CA VAL A 142 11.47 -19.96 -3.31
C VAL A 142 12.83 -19.86 -2.60
N ASN A 143 13.29 -18.64 -2.30
CA ASN A 143 14.58 -18.40 -1.70
C ASN A 143 14.45 -18.31 -0.16
N GLU A 144 14.75 -19.42 0.51
CA GLU A 144 14.69 -19.55 1.99
C GLU A 144 15.67 -18.61 2.72
N SER A 145 16.72 -18.11 2.08
CA SER A 145 17.70 -17.22 2.74
C SER A 145 17.10 -15.91 3.25
N HIS A 146 15.96 -15.47 2.70
CA HIS A 146 15.28 -14.26 3.16
C HIS A 146 14.24 -14.50 4.27
N ARG A 147 13.92 -15.76 4.60
CA ARG A 147 12.85 -16.11 5.53
C ARG A 147 13.05 -15.49 6.91
N SER A 148 14.20 -15.75 7.54
CA SER A 148 14.49 -15.20 8.87
C SER A 148 14.47 -13.67 8.88
N LYS A 149 14.96 -13.03 7.81
CA LYS A 149 14.98 -11.57 7.69
C LYS A 149 13.55 -11.01 7.65
N ILE A 150 12.69 -11.52 6.76
CA ILE A 150 11.32 -10.99 6.65
C ILE A 150 10.50 -11.28 7.90
N VAL A 151 10.62 -12.46 8.51
CA VAL A 151 9.90 -12.82 9.75
C VAL A 151 10.29 -11.88 10.88
N GLN A 152 11.58 -11.60 11.06
CA GLN A 152 12.06 -10.66 12.07
C GLN A 152 11.52 -9.25 11.85
N TYR A 153 11.59 -8.74 10.62
CA TYR A 153 11.11 -7.38 10.33
C TYR A 153 9.58 -7.26 10.38
N PHE A 154 8.85 -8.32 10.02
CA PHE A 154 7.40 -8.38 10.17
C PHE A 154 7.03 -8.34 11.65
N ASP A 155 7.69 -9.15 12.47
CA ASP A 155 7.47 -9.15 13.91
C ASP A 155 7.78 -7.79 14.54
N ASN A 156 8.84 -7.10 14.10
CA ASN A 156 9.16 -5.75 14.58
C ASN A 156 8.14 -4.68 14.15
N ALA A 157 7.41 -4.91 13.06
CA ALA A 157 6.40 -3.99 12.54
C ALA A 157 5.01 -4.17 13.17
N LEU A 158 4.77 -5.29 13.86
CA LEU A 158 3.51 -5.55 14.55
C LEU A 158 3.30 -4.54 15.69
N ILE A 159 2.13 -3.92 15.70
CA ILE A 159 1.68 -3.05 16.79
C ILE A 159 0.78 -3.84 17.76
N ASN A 160 0.83 -3.49 19.04
CA ASN A 160 -0.05 -4.04 20.09
C ASN A 160 -0.18 -5.58 20.06
N LYS A 161 0.94 -6.30 19.94
CA LYS A 161 1.01 -7.78 19.77
C LYS A 161 0.14 -8.57 20.75
N ASP A 162 -0.01 -8.08 21.97
CA ASP A 162 -0.68 -8.78 23.06
C ASP A 162 -2.15 -8.36 23.27
N GLU A 163 -2.63 -7.32 22.56
CA GLU A 163 -3.99 -6.82 22.72
C GLU A 163 -4.99 -7.51 21.80
N ARG A 164 -5.32 -8.76 22.13
CA ARG A 164 -6.37 -9.52 21.45
C ARG A 164 -7.76 -9.04 21.90
N ASP A 165 -8.55 -8.47 20.98
CA ASP A 165 -9.96 -8.15 21.22
C ASP A 165 -10.86 -9.20 20.54
N ASP A 166 -11.20 -10.26 21.28
CA ASP A 166 -12.10 -11.32 20.81
C ASP A 166 -13.56 -10.86 20.62
N SER A 167 -13.91 -9.67 21.11
CA SER A 167 -15.25 -9.11 20.96
C SER A 167 -15.45 -8.34 19.65
N ILE A 168 -14.37 -8.08 18.90
CA ILE A 168 -14.43 -7.19 17.74
C ILE A 168 -15.37 -7.70 16.65
N PHE A 169 -15.38 -9.01 16.39
CA PHE A 169 -16.29 -9.59 15.42
C PHE A 169 -17.75 -9.34 15.81
N LEU A 170 -18.13 -9.63 17.06
CA LEU A 170 -19.50 -9.44 17.53
C LEU A 170 -19.90 -7.97 17.50
N LYS A 171 -19.02 -7.07 17.93
CA LYS A 171 -19.24 -5.62 17.84
C LYS A 171 -19.50 -5.17 16.39
N ASN A 172 -18.70 -5.63 15.44
CA ASN A 172 -18.87 -5.27 14.02
C ASN A 172 -20.20 -5.82 13.46
N ILE A 173 -20.57 -7.06 13.81
CA ILE A 173 -21.85 -7.65 13.41
C ILE A 173 -23.03 -6.87 14.00
N ASP A 174 -22.95 -6.45 15.26
CA ASP A 174 -24.01 -5.68 15.91
C ASP A 174 -24.17 -4.28 15.28
N ILE A 175 -23.06 -3.63 14.90
CA ILE A 175 -23.11 -2.38 14.12
C ILE A 175 -23.85 -2.60 12.79
N ILE A 176 -23.48 -3.63 12.03
CA ILE A 176 -24.12 -3.91 10.73
C ILE A 176 -25.61 -4.21 10.90
N LYS A 177 -25.99 -5.01 11.91
CA LYS A 177 -27.39 -5.30 12.22
C LYS A 177 -28.20 -4.04 12.49
N ASN A 178 -27.65 -3.13 13.29
CA ASN A 178 -28.34 -1.91 13.70
C ASN A 178 -28.48 -0.92 12.54
N GLU A 179 -27.45 -0.78 11.71
CA GLU A 179 -27.38 0.24 10.65
C GLU A 179 -28.05 -0.19 9.35
N GLU A 180 -28.03 -1.49 9.02
CA GLU A 180 -28.67 -2.01 7.80
C GLU A 180 -30.02 -2.69 8.03
N HIS A 181 -30.45 -2.84 9.29
CA HIS A 181 -31.70 -3.50 9.66
C HIS A 181 -31.85 -4.92 9.05
N ILE A 182 -30.72 -5.62 8.88
CA ILE A 182 -30.70 -6.97 8.28
C ILE A 182 -31.01 -8.02 9.35
N ASP A 183 -31.91 -8.95 9.03
CA ASP A 183 -32.09 -10.18 9.82
C ASP A 183 -30.99 -11.19 9.49
N PHE A 184 -30.13 -11.46 10.47
CA PHE A 184 -29.08 -12.47 10.33
C PHE A 184 -29.62 -13.90 10.41
N ASN A 185 -30.89 -14.09 10.75
CA ASN A 185 -31.54 -15.39 10.75
C ASN A 185 -32.00 -15.74 9.33
N ASN A 186 -31.31 -16.70 8.69
CA ASN A 186 -31.59 -17.18 7.32
C ASN A 186 -31.25 -16.17 6.23
N LEU A 187 -30.00 -15.74 6.19
CA LEU A 187 -29.47 -14.92 5.10
C LEU A 187 -29.62 -15.63 3.76
N ASP A 188 -29.83 -14.85 2.70
CA ASP A 188 -29.68 -15.31 1.32
C ASP A 188 -28.24 -15.09 0.82
N TYR A 189 -27.95 -15.61 -0.38
CA TYR A 189 -26.62 -15.52 -0.97
C TYR A 189 -26.16 -14.07 -1.17
N LYS A 190 -27.03 -13.19 -1.69
CA LYS A 190 -26.64 -11.81 -2.03
C LYS A 190 -26.37 -11.00 -0.76
N THR A 191 -27.28 -11.06 0.20
CA THR A 191 -27.14 -10.37 1.49
C THR A 191 -25.90 -10.83 2.24
N THR A 192 -25.53 -12.10 2.13
CA THR A 192 -24.31 -12.61 2.77
C THR A 192 -23.03 -11.94 2.22
N PHE A 193 -22.94 -11.75 0.91
CA PHE A 193 -21.80 -11.06 0.29
C PHE A 193 -21.77 -9.58 0.67
N GLU A 194 -22.93 -8.93 0.71
CA GLU A 194 -23.07 -7.55 1.19
C GLU A 194 -22.58 -7.44 2.65
N ILE A 195 -23.02 -8.32 3.56
CA ILE A 195 -22.56 -8.29 4.96
C ILE A 195 -21.04 -8.51 5.08
N MET A 196 -20.47 -9.48 4.34
CA MET A 196 -19.01 -9.68 4.38
C MET A 196 -18.25 -8.43 3.96
N ARG A 197 -18.76 -7.69 2.97
CA ARG A 197 -18.20 -6.42 2.54
C ARG A 197 -18.33 -5.33 3.60
N LEU A 198 -19.52 -5.19 4.19
CA LEU A 198 -19.76 -4.22 5.25
C LEU A 198 -18.90 -4.50 6.49
N TYR A 199 -18.67 -5.77 6.81
CA TYR A 199 -17.77 -6.16 7.88
C TYR A 199 -16.36 -5.61 7.68
N GLU A 200 -15.77 -5.75 6.50
CA GLU A 200 -14.44 -5.19 6.23
C GLU A 200 -14.40 -3.66 6.39
N ILE A 201 -15.47 -2.97 6.00
CA ILE A 201 -15.57 -1.51 6.15
C ILE A 201 -15.63 -1.14 7.63
N VAL A 202 -16.58 -1.71 8.38
CA VAL A 202 -16.76 -1.43 9.81
C VAL A 202 -15.51 -1.77 10.61
N ASP A 203 -14.89 -2.92 10.33
CA ASP A 203 -13.65 -3.34 10.99
C ASP A 203 -12.53 -2.33 10.78
N SER A 204 -12.39 -1.82 9.55
CA SER A 204 -11.39 -0.82 9.21
C SER A 204 -11.63 0.51 9.93
N LEU A 205 -12.89 0.92 10.10
CA LEU A 205 -13.25 2.11 10.88
C LEU A 205 -12.92 1.94 12.37
N GLN A 206 -13.22 0.77 12.93
CA GLN A 206 -12.90 0.45 14.32
C GLN A 206 -11.38 0.48 14.55
N MET A 207 -10.60 -0.09 13.62
CA MET A 207 -9.13 -0.04 13.67
C MET A 207 -8.59 1.39 13.55
N GLN A 208 -9.12 2.17 12.61
CA GLN A 208 -8.75 3.58 12.45
C GLN A 208 -8.94 4.35 13.77
N ASN A 209 -10.10 4.19 14.41
CA ASN A 209 -10.41 4.82 15.68
C ASN A 209 -9.51 4.32 16.82
N ARG A 210 -9.32 3.00 16.93
CA ARG A 210 -8.47 2.37 17.96
C ARG A 210 -7.03 2.89 17.92
N HIS A 211 -6.51 3.16 16.73
CA HIS A 211 -5.14 3.66 16.54
C HIS A 211 -5.06 5.19 16.38
N ASN A 212 -6.15 5.92 16.63
CA ASN A 212 -6.21 7.38 16.53
C ASN A 212 -5.73 7.95 15.17
N LEU A 213 -6.03 7.23 14.09
CA LEU A 213 -5.62 7.58 12.74
C LEU A 213 -6.65 8.52 12.09
N SER A 214 -6.16 9.63 11.53
CA SER A 214 -7.05 10.62 10.91
C SER A 214 -7.33 10.35 9.45
N ASN A 215 -6.51 9.56 8.78
CA ASN A 215 -6.65 9.22 7.37
C ASN A 215 -6.84 7.72 7.19
N SER A 216 -7.76 7.33 6.32
CA SER A 216 -7.94 5.96 5.86
C SER A 216 -8.25 5.95 4.37
N ILE A 217 -7.54 5.10 3.62
CA ILE A 217 -7.75 4.89 2.19
C ILE A 217 -8.45 3.56 2.03
N MET A 218 -9.55 3.59 1.29
CA MET A 218 -10.43 2.43 1.08
C MET A 218 -10.66 2.21 -0.43
N ASP A 219 -11.26 1.07 -0.76
CA ASP A 219 -11.74 0.82 -2.11
C ASP A 219 -13.00 1.66 -2.43
N ASP A 220 -13.37 1.71 -3.72
CA ASP A 220 -14.42 2.63 -4.16
C ASP A 220 -15.81 2.19 -3.66
N TYR A 221 -16.02 0.88 -3.48
CA TYR A 221 -17.25 0.36 -2.87
C TYR A 221 -17.43 0.91 -1.44
N ALA A 222 -16.37 0.87 -0.63
CA ALA A 222 -16.40 1.38 0.73
C ALA A 222 -16.63 2.89 0.77
N LYS A 223 -16.01 3.65 -0.13
CA LYS A 223 -16.23 5.10 -0.28
C LYS A 223 -17.69 5.41 -0.58
N ASP A 224 -18.25 4.75 -1.58
CA ASP A 224 -19.63 4.98 -2.02
C ASP A 224 -20.62 4.65 -0.90
N TYR A 225 -20.40 3.50 -0.23
CA TYR A 225 -21.22 3.08 0.89
C TYR A 225 -21.17 4.11 2.05
N LEU A 226 -19.97 4.49 2.51
CA LEU A 226 -19.81 5.43 3.61
C LEU A 226 -20.30 6.84 3.26
N GLY A 227 -20.10 7.29 2.02
CA GLY A 227 -20.61 8.57 1.53
C GLY A 227 -22.14 8.63 1.53
N SER A 228 -22.81 7.50 1.25
CA SER A 228 -24.28 7.43 1.24
C SER A 228 -24.93 7.27 2.62
N LYS A 229 -24.24 6.66 3.60
CA LYS A 229 -24.81 6.30 4.90
C LYS A 229 -24.24 7.06 6.11
N PHE A 230 -22.95 7.41 6.12
CA PHE A 230 -22.25 7.90 7.30
C PHE A 230 -21.57 9.27 7.09
N ILE A 231 -22.37 10.32 6.90
CA ILE A 231 -21.89 11.69 6.60
C ILE A 231 -20.85 12.21 7.62
N SER A 232 -20.94 11.80 8.90
CA SER A 232 -20.01 12.25 9.95
C SER A 232 -18.70 11.45 10.04
N ILE A 233 -18.68 10.18 9.65
CA ILE A 233 -17.47 9.33 9.62
C ILE A 233 -16.77 9.46 8.26
N SER A 234 -17.53 9.65 7.19
CA SER A 234 -17.02 9.81 5.82
C SER A 234 -16.13 11.02 5.65
N GLY A 235 -16.33 12.09 6.42
CA GLY A 235 -15.61 13.36 6.24
C GLY A 235 -14.08 13.25 6.33
N ASN A 236 -13.52 12.31 7.10
CA ASN A 236 -12.06 12.11 7.19
C ASN A 236 -11.54 11.07 6.18
N ILE A 237 -12.35 10.07 5.87
CA ILE A 237 -12.00 8.99 4.92
C ILE A 237 -12.01 9.52 3.50
N ASN A 238 -13.02 10.32 3.16
CA ASN A 238 -13.12 10.96 1.86
C ASN A 238 -11.91 11.87 1.62
N LYS A 239 -11.52 12.68 2.61
CA LYS A 239 -10.33 13.55 2.52
C LYS A 239 -9.04 12.80 2.19
N ALA A 240 -8.80 11.64 2.79
CA ALA A 240 -7.58 10.87 2.53
C ALA A 240 -7.54 10.30 1.11
N ASN A 241 -8.68 9.83 0.61
CA ASN A 241 -8.84 9.34 -0.76
C ASN A 241 -8.79 10.49 -1.78
N GLU A 242 -9.49 11.59 -1.52
CA GLU A 242 -9.46 12.82 -2.31
C GLU A 242 -8.02 13.35 -2.44
N LYS A 243 -7.23 13.31 -1.37
CA LYS A 243 -5.80 13.66 -1.39
C LYS A 243 -4.96 12.78 -2.30
N ILE A 244 -5.21 11.46 -2.31
CA ILE A 244 -4.54 10.52 -3.22
C ILE A 244 -4.92 10.82 -4.67
N GLU A 245 -6.21 10.98 -4.95
CA GLU A 245 -6.76 11.30 -6.27
C GLU A 245 -6.25 12.66 -6.78
N LEU A 246 -6.15 13.64 -5.89
CA LEU A 246 -5.57 14.96 -6.20
C LEU A 246 -4.09 14.85 -6.57
N PHE A 247 -3.31 14.08 -5.81
CA PHE A 247 -1.89 13.87 -6.10
C PHE A 247 -1.68 13.13 -7.42
N GLU A 248 -2.52 12.12 -7.71
CA GLU A 248 -2.53 11.39 -8.97
C GLU A 248 -2.83 12.34 -10.14
N LYS A 249 -3.94 13.09 -10.06
CA LYS A 249 -4.35 14.07 -11.08
C LYS A 249 -3.29 15.14 -11.33
N VAL A 250 -2.66 15.67 -10.28
CA VAL A 250 -1.58 16.65 -10.41
C VAL A 250 -0.37 16.02 -11.09
N SER A 251 -0.01 14.79 -10.72
CA SER A 251 1.10 14.05 -11.34
C SER A 251 0.85 13.82 -12.83
N GLU A 252 -0.36 13.45 -13.22
CA GLU A 252 -0.78 13.31 -14.61
C GLU A 252 -0.68 14.63 -15.39
N ASN A 253 -1.22 15.72 -14.82
CA ASN A 253 -1.18 17.05 -15.43
C ASN A 253 0.26 17.53 -15.67
N LYS A 254 1.16 17.23 -14.72
CA LYS A 254 2.61 17.52 -14.82
C LYS A 254 3.38 16.50 -15.64
N ARG A 255 2.73 15.44 -16.13
CA ARG A 255 3.35 14.32 -16.87
C ARG A 255 4.45 13.63 -16.07
N ILE A 256 4.30 13.54 -14.75
CA ILE A 256 5.17 12.75 -13.89
C ILE A 256 4.89 11.27 -14.19
N PRO A 257 5.90 10.46 -14.54
CA PRO A 257 5.69 9.04 -14.80
C PRO A 257 5.07 8.31 -13.61
N ASN A 258 4.13 7.40 -13.87
CA ASN A 258 3.55 6.57 -12.83
C ASN A 258 4.59 5.55 -12.31
N PHE A 259 5.08 5.77 -11.10
CA PHE A 259 6.18 5.00 -10.53
C PHE A 259 5.78 3.58 -10.10
N TYR A 260 4.50 3.29 -9.85
CA TYR A 260 4.03 1.91 -9.66
C TYR A 260 4.08 1.13 -10.99
N GLN A 261 3.62 1.74 -12.09
CA GLN A 261 3.70 1.12 -13.41
C GLN A 261 5.17 0.93 -13.86
N MET A 262 6.05 1.88 -13.54
CA MET A 262 7.48 1.72 -13.76
C MET A 262 8.06 0.57 -12.92
N PHE A 263 7.62 0.41 -11.66
CA PHE A 263 8.07 -0.68 -10.79
C PHE A 263 7.64 -2.03 -11.35
N LYS A 264 6.37 -2.14 -11.78
CA LYS A 264 5.82 -3.35 -12.42
C LYS A 264 6.58 -3.75 -13.68
N LYS A 265 7.05 -2.78 -14.45
CA LYS A 265 7.88 -2.98 -15.65
C LYS A 265 9.35 -3.32 -15.34
N GLY A 266 9.79 -3.16 -14.09
CA GLY A 266 11.20 -3.28 -13.70
C GLY A 266 12.06 -2.07 -14.10
N THR A 267 11.43 -0.95 -14.47
CA THR A 267 12.11 0.29 -14.83
C THR A 267 12.63 1.06 -13.61
N VAL A 268 11.97 0.89 -12.46
CA VAL A 268 12.41 1.43 -11.17
C VAL A 268 12.37 0.34 -10.11
N GLU A 269 13.39 0.31 -9.26
CA GLU A 269 13.45 -0.60 -8.11
C GLU A 269 12.83 0.04 -6.87
N ILE A 270 12.37 -0.79 -5.92
CA ILE A 270 11.76 -0.28 -4.69
C ILE A 270 12.73 0.61 -3.88
N ASP A 271 14.04 0.32 -3.88
CA ASP A 271 15.02 1.15 -3.17
C ASP A 271 15.09 2.56 -3.75
N GLN A 272 14.99 2.69 -5.07
CA GLN A 272 14.99 4.00 -5.73
C GLN A 272 13.75 4.81 -5.36
N ILE A 273 12.58 4.15 -5.22
CA ILE A 273 11.35 4.78 -4.72
C ILE A 273 11.52 5.23 -3.27
N LEU A 274 12.11 4.37 -2.43
CA LEU A 274 12.37 4.69 -1.03
C LEU A 274 13.39 5.83 -0.87
N ASP A 275 14.41 5.89 -1.71
CA ASP A 275 15.40 6.98 -1.71
C ASP A 275 14.77 8.32 -2.15
N ILE A 276 13.80 8.30 -3.08
CA ILE A 276 13.01 9.49 -3.44
C ILE A 276 12.20 9.94 -2.22
N ARG A 277 11.47 9.01 -1.60
CA ARG A 277 10.63 9.25 -0.42
C ARG A 277 11.41 9.82 0.76
N GLU A 278 12.62 9.34 1.00
CA GLU A 278 13.43 9.76 2.15
C GLU A 278 14.19 11.05 1.92
N SER A 279 14.16 11.58 0.69
CA SER A 279 14.76 12.88 0.39
C SER A 279 14.16 14.00 1.24
N PHE A 280 15.00 15.00 1.55
CA PHE A 280 14.59 16.14 2.35
C PHE A 280 13.35 16.86 1.78
N ASN A 281 13.31 17.08 0.46
CA ASN A 281 12.15 17.70 -0.19
C ASN A 281 10.88 16.85 -0.08
N SER A 282 11.01 15.51 -0.11
CA SER A 282 9.84 14.63 0.09
C SER A 282 9.30 14.70 1.51
N LYS A 283 10.17 14.79 2.53
CA LYS A 283 9.75 15.02 3.92
C LYS A 283 9.03 16.37 4.10
N LEU A 284 9.56 17.44 3.49
CA LEU A 284 8.88 18.74 3.50
C LEU A 284 7.54 18.69 2.79
N PHE A 285 7.48 18.01 1.65
CA PHE A 285 6.25 17.82 0.89
C PHE A 285 5.18 17.10 1.70
N ARG A 286 5.50 15.97 2.33
CA ARG A 286 4.52 15.26 3.18
C ARG A 286 3.97 16.13 4.31
N ASN A 287 4.84 16.87 5.00
CA ASN A 287 4.41 17.77 6.06
C ASN A 287 3.54 18.92 5.56
N TRP A 288 3.89 19.50 4.40
CA TRP A 288 3.06 20.52 3.75
C TRP A 288 1.71 19.96 3.32
N PHE A 289 1.71 18.80 2.66
CA PHE A 289 0.51 18.16 2.10
C PHE A 289 -0.42 17.59 3.19
N ALA A 290 0.12 17.24 4.36
CA ALA A 290 -0.64 16.79 5.51
C ALA A 290 -1.32 17.94 6.28
N ASN A 291 -0.99 19.20 5.99
CA ASN A 291 -1.57 20.35 6.68
C ASN A 291 -3.10 20.38 6.52
N PRO A 292 -3.88 20.28 7.62
CA PRO A 292 -5.34 20.27 7.56
C PRO A 292 -5.96 21.61 7.16
N ASP A 293 -5.19 22.71 7.24
CA ASP A 293 -5.67 24.07 6.92
C ASP A 293 -5.66 24.36 5.41
N LEU A 294 -5.02 23.51 4.60
CA LEU A 294 -4.98 23.67 3.15
C LEU A 294 -6.23 23.06 2.50
N SER A 295 -6.96 23.85 1.71
CA SER A 295 -8.04 23.30 0.89
C SER A 295 -7.48 22.56 -0.33
N GLU A 296 -8.25 21.65 -0.93
CA GLU A 296 -7.86 20.99 -2.17
C GLU A 296 -7.58 21.97 -3.31
N GLN A 297 -8.34 23.06 -3.38
CA GLN A 297 -8.15 24.09 -4.40
C GLN A 297 -6.81 24.80 -4.20
N ASP A 298 -6.44 25.09 -2.95
CA ASP A 298 -5.14 25.70 -2.62
C ASP A 298 -3.99 24.77 -2.98
N ILE A 299 -4.11 23.49 -2.61
CA ILE A 299 -3.13 22.45 -2.95
C ILE A 299 -2.99 22.37 -4.47
N TYR A 300 -4.10 22.21 -5.19
CA TYR A 300 -4.10 22.10 -6.65
C TYR A 300 -3.46 23.33 -7.31
N TYR A 301 -3.83 24.53 -6.86
CA TYR A 301 -3.30 25.79 -7.36
C TYR A 301 -1.79 25.89 -7.14
N GLU A 302 -1.31 25.67 -5.92
CA GLU A 302 0.13 25.75 -5.61
C GLU A 302 0.95 24.72 -6.39
N LEU A 303 0.41 23.52 -6.60
CA LEU A 303 1.11 22.50 -7.37
C LEU A 303 1.11 22.80 -8.88
N LEU A 304 0.06 23.38 -9.46
CA LEU A 304 0.07 23.67 -10.90
C LEU A 304 0.64 25.02 -11.30
N LYS A 305 0.78 25.95 -10.35
CA LYS A 305 1.35 27.26 -10.62
C LYS A 305 2.79 27.12 -11.14
N GLU A 306 3.06 27.76 -12.28
CA GLU A 306 4.43 27.93 -12.77
C GLU A 306 5.23 28.70 -11.73
N HIS A 307 6.26 28.05 -11.18
CA HIS A 307 7.17 28.69 -10.27
C HIS A 307 8.41 29.12 -11.05
N GLY A 308 8.58 30.43 -11.22
CA GLY A 308 9.88 30.97 -11.56
C GLY A 308 10.86 30.60 -10.43
N LEU A 309 12.06 30.15 -10.79
CA LEU A 309 13.18 29.84 -9.90
C LEU A 309 13.59 31.08 -9.07
N ASN A 310 12.76 31.55 -8.15
CA ASN A 310 13.11 32.61 -7.22
C ASN A 310 13.64 31.95 -5.95
N LEU A 311 14.89 31.52 -6.05
CA LEU A 311 15.65 30.86 -4.99
C LEU A 311 15.81 31.80 -3.78
N LYS A 312 14.95 31.65 -2.77
CA LYS A 312 15.36 31.82 -1.36
C LYS A 312 16.06 30.54 -0.83
N ILE A 313 16.78 29.81 -1.68
CA ILE A 313 17.53 28.58 -1.35
C ILE A 313 18.69 28.84 -0.36
N ASN A 314 19.12 30.08 -0.16
CA ASN A 314 20.19 30.41 0.78
C ASN A 314 19.84 30.09 2.24
N LEU A 315 18.56 30.08 2.64
CA LEU A 315 18.14 29.65 3.98
C LEU A 315 18.20 28.12 4.15
N ILE A 316 17.83 27.36 3.11
CA ILE A 316 17.85 25.88 3.12
C ILE A 316 19.30 25.37 3.25
N LYS A 317 20.28 26.02 2.60
CA LYS A 317 21.70 25.65 2.68
C LYS A 317 22.30 25.73 4.09
N TRP A 318 21.77 26.58 4.97
CA TRP A 318 22.25 26.72 6.36
C TRP A 318 21.48 25.85 7.35
N ILE A 319 20.20 25.59 7.11
CA ILE A 319 19.37 24.80 8.03
C ILE A 319 19.62 23.29 7.86
N VAL A 320 19.86 22.81 6.63
CA VAL A 320 20.09 21.37 6.37
C VAL A 320 21.29 20.80 7.15
N PRO A 321 22.48 21.43 7.16
CA PRO A 321 23.61 20.95 7.98
C PRO A 321 23.31 20.96 9.48
N THR A 322 22.51 21.93 9.94
CA THR A 322 22.13 22.08 11.36
C THR A 322 21.18 20.97 11.81
N ILE A 323 20.19 20.61 10.99
CA ILE A 323 19.28 19.48 11.26
C ILE A 323 20.05 18.15 11.29
N ILE A 324 20.92 17.92 10.30
CA ILE A 324 21.74 16.70 10.23
C ILE A 324 22.69 16.61 11.43
N GLY A 325 23.26 17.73 11.87
CA GLY A 325 24.11 17.80 13.06
C GLY A 325 23.35 17.49 14.36
N VAL A 326 22.13 18.01 14.51
CA VAL A 326 21.32 17.75 15.72
C VAL A 326 20.80 16.31 15.77
N LEU A 327 20.38 15.74 14.64
CA LEU A 327 19.87 14.36 14.55
C LEU A 327 20.96 13.29 14.78
N ASN A 328 22.24 13.61 14.60
CA ASN A 328 23.37 12.72 14.90
C ASN A 328 23.87 12.80 16.36
N THR A 329 23.19 13.56 17.24
CA THR A 329 23.59 13.71 18.66
C THR A 329 22.92 12.62 19.53
N PRO A 330 23.60 11.98 20.50
CA PRO A 330 23.09 10.78 21.19
C PRO A 330 21.89 10.98 22.15
N LEU A 331 21.29 12.17 22.20
CA LEU A 331 20.27 12.52 23.19
C LEU A 331 18.85 12.31 22.61
N GLY A 332 18.37 11.08 22.75
CA GLY A 332 17.17 10.54 22.11
C GLY A 332 15.79 11.01 22.59
N ILE A 333 15.63 12.23 23.13
CA ILE A 333 14.30 12.71 23.59
C ILE A 333 13.88 14.05 22.94
N ALA A 334 14.76 14.75 22.21
CA ALA A 334 14.41 16.04 21.58
C ALA A 334 14.20 15.99 20.05
N ALA A 335 14.53 14.87 19.38
CA ALA A 335 14.62 14.82 17.92
C ALA A 335 13.30 15.19 17.21
N SER A 336 12.15 14.68 17.67
CA SER A 336 10.85 14.95 17.03
C SER A 336 10.35 16.39 17.20
N LEU A 337 10.52 16.97 18.40
CA LEU A 337 10.15 18.36 18.68
C LEU A 337 11.04 19.35 17.92
N VAL A 338 12.33 19.02 17.82
CA VAL A 338 13.30 19.83 17.10
C VAL A 338 13.09 19.71 15.58
N GLU A 339 12.83 18.51 15.07
CA GLU A 339 12.51 18.27 13.65
C GLU A 339 11.26 19.06 13.23
N ASN A 340 10.17 19.00 13.99
CA ASN A 340 8.95 19.77 13.69
C ASN A 340 9.16 21.29 13.77
N PHE A 341 9.92 21.78 14.76
CA PHE A 341 10.24 23.20 14.87
C PHE A 341 11.02 23.72 13.65
N PHE A 342 12.04 22.99 13.20
CA PHE A 342 12.82 23.40 12.04
C PHE A 342 12.07 23.24 10.72
N ILE A 343 11.31 22.16 10.56
CA ILE A 343 10.47 21.95 9.37
C ILE A 343 9.47 23.10 9.21
N SER A 344 8.78 23.50 10.28
CA SER A 344 7.81 24.61 10.21
C SER A 344 8.44 25.94 9.75
N LYS A 345 9.68 26.24 10.16
CA LYS A 345 10.40 27.43 9.70
C LYS A 345 10.88 27.33 8.25
N ILE A 346 11.29 26.14 7.81
CA ILE A 346 11.73 25.93 6.43
C ILE A 346 10.53 26.03 5.47
N LEU A 347 9.38 25.49 5.87
CA LEU A 347 8.16 25.52 5.07
C LEU A 347 7.72 26.94 4.69
N GLN A 348 8.00 27.96 5.52
CA GLN A 348 7.66 29.37 5.24
C GLN A 348 8.34 29.94 3.98
N GLY A 349 9.38 29.30 3.44
CA GLY A 349 10.07 29.72 2.22
C GLY A 349 10.30 28.61 1.20
N TRP A 350 9.69 27.44 1.43
CA TRP A 350 9.82 26.26 0.58
C TRP A 350 8.61 26.15 -0.36
N ASN A 351 8.83 25.64 -1.58
CA ASN A 351 7.78 25.47 -2.58
C ASN A 351 7.56 23.96 -2.86
N PRO A 352 6.30 23.48 -2.88
CA PRO A 352 6.00 22.06 -3.07
C PRO A 352 6.41 21.50 -4.43
N ASN A 353 6.51 22.34 -5.46
CA ASN A 353 6.99 21.93 -6.78
C ASN A 353 8.48 21.53 -6.79
N LEU A 354 9.27 21.95 -5.79
CA LEU A 354 10.65 21.46 -5.62
C LEU A 354 10.70 19.96 -5.33
N PHE A 355 9.64 19.38 -4.78
CA PHE A 355 9.53 17.94 -4.68
C PHE A 355 8.99 17.34 -5.98
N LEU A 356 7.83 17.81 -6.44
CA LEU A 356 7.14 17.21 -7.59
C LEU A 356 7.97 17.26 -8.87
N ASP A 357 8.47 18.43 -9.25
CA ASP A 357 9.11 18.62 -10.55
C ASP A 357 10.60 18.25 -10.46
N ASP A 358 11.30 18.81 -9.47
CA ASP A 358 12.76 18.72 -9.40
C ASP A 358 13.29 17.41 -8.80
N VAL A 359 12.51 16.74 -7.94
CA VAL A 359 12.91 15.48 -7.32
C VAL A 359 12.17 14.31 -7.93
N LEU A 360 10.85 14.26 -7.82
CA LEU A 360 10.05 13.11 -8.26
C LEU A 360 10.05 13.00 -9.79
N GLY A 361 9.53 14.00 -10.49
CA GLY A 361 9.41 14.01 -11.95
C GLY A 361 10.76 13.85 -12.64
N LYS A 362 11.76 14.63 -12.23
CA LYS A 362 13.11 14.55 -12.81
C LYS A 362 13.78 13.19 -12.60
N LYS A 363 13.74 12.62 -11.37
CA LYS A 363 14.37 11.31 -11.11
C LYS A 363 13.67 10.19 -11.87
N LEU A 364 12.34 10.16 -11.87
CA LEU A 364 11.58 9.14 -12.57
C LEU A 364 11.80 9.22 -14.08
N THR A 365 11.76 10.41 -14.67
CA THR A 365 12.06 10.61 -16.09
C THR A 365 13.47 10.15 -16.45
N GLN A 366 14.46 10.43 -15.60
CA GLN A 366 15.83 9.98 -15.80
C GLN A 366 15.93 8.44 -15.75
N LEU A 367 15.26 7.80 -14.80
CA LEU A 367 15.23 6.34 -14.69
C LEU A 367 14.56 5.69 -15.90
N GLU A 368 13.44 6.25 -16.36
CA GLU A 368 12.75 5.76 -17.56
C GLU A 368 13.61 5.87 -18.82
N ASN A 369 14.29 7.00 -19.00
CA ASN A 369 15.20 7.20 -20.13
C ASN A 369 16.41 6.25 -20.07
N ASN A 370 16.99 6.06 -18.88
CA ASN A 370 18.11 5.13 -18.70
C ASN A 370 17.69 3.70 -19.03
N PHE A 371 16.49 3.28 -18.62
CA PHE A 371 15.95 1.97 -18.93
C PHE A 371 15.74 1.78 -20.43
N LYS A 372 15.13 2.74 -21.12
CA LYS A 372 14.96 2.70 -22.59
C LYS A 372 16.29 2.53 -23.31
N VAL A 373 17.31 3.29 -22.90
CA VAL A 373 18.67 3.17 -23.47
C VAL A 373 19.28 1.77 -23.20
N GLN A 374 19.06 1.20 -22.02
CA GLN A 374 19.54 -0.14 -21.69
C GLN A 374 18.80 -1.24 -22.48
N GLU A 375 17.50 -1.10 -22.68
CA GLU A 375 16.69 -2.04 -23.46
C GLU A 375 17.08 -1.99 -24.95
N GLU A 376 17.22 -0.79 -25.52
CA GLU A 376 17.76 -0.61 -26.87
C GLU A 376 19.15 -1.21 -27.01
N ARG A 377 20.03 -1.00 -26.00
CA ARG A 377 21.36 -1.63 -25.97
C ARG A 377 21.26 -3.15 -26.00
N LYS A 378 20.37 -3.74 -25.20
CA LYS A 378 20.17 -5.20 -25.15
C LYS A 378 19.70 -5.73 -26.50
N LEU A 379 18.71 -5.09 -27.12
CA LEU A 379 18.20 -5.46 -28.44
C LEU A 379 19.26 -5.36 -29.53
N ILE A 380 20.11 -4.32 -29.48
CA ILE A 380 21.24 -4.16 -30.41
C ILE A 380 22.27 -5.27 -30.21
N LEU A 381 22.61 -5.60 -28.96
CA LEU A 381 23.56 -6.68 -28.64
C LEU A 381 23.03 -8.06 -29.05
N GLU A 382 21.73 -8.31 -28.87
CA GLU A 382 21.07 -9.54 -29.34
C GLU A 382 21.02 -9.62 -30.87
N ARG A 383 20.66 -8.51 -31.54
CA ARG A 383 20.62 -8.43 -33.01
C ARG A 383 21.99 -8.65 -33.65
N PHE A 384 23.05 -8.17 -32.99
CA PHE A 384 24.43 -8.27 -33.46
C PHE A 384 25.26 -9.27 -32.64
N ASN A 385 24.60 -10.30 -32.12
CA ASN A 385 25.26 -11.36 -31.36
C ASN A 385 26.33 -12.05 -32.22
N GLY A 386 27.53 -12.25 -31.66
CA GLY A 386 28.67 -12.83 -32.36
C GLY A 386 29.58 -11.83 -33.10
N ILE A 387 29.23 -10.54 -33.14
CA ILE A 387 30.12 -9.52 -33.74
C ILE A 387 31.22 -9.14 -32.76
N GLN A 388 32.47 -9.35 -33.18
CA GLN A 388 33.63 -9.01 -32.35
C GLN A 388 33.70 -7.51 -32.09
N ARG A 389 34.10 -7.10 -30.87
CA ARG A 389 34.19 -5.67 -30.45
C ARG A 389 34.97 -4.79 -31.44
N ASN A 390 36.00 -5.33 -32.08
CA ASN A 390 36.86 -4.61 -33.01
C ASN A 390 36.48 -4.75 -34.49
N ALA A 391 35.49 -5.57 -34.83
CA ALA A 391 34.98 -5.70 -36.19
C ALA A 391 34.32 -4.39 -36.65
N LEU A 392 34.23 -4.19 -37.97
CA LEU A 392 33.47 -3.08 -38.53
C LEU A 392 31.99 -3.19 -38.15
N CYS A 393 31.36 -2.06 -37.88
CA CYS A 393 29.95 -2.04 -37.53
C CYS A 393 29.10 -2.45 -38.75
N PRO A 394 28.14 -3.38 -38.60
CA PRO A 394 27.27 -3.84 -39.69
C PRO A 394 26.41 -2.75 -40.31
N TRP A 395 26.21 -1.65 -39.59
CA TRP A 395 25.46 -0.51 -40.07
C TRP A 395 26.26 0.39 -41.03
N GLN A 396 27.40 -0.11 -41.52
CA GLN A 396 28.25 0.53 -42.54
C GLN A 396 28.71 1.95 -42.17
N SER A 397 28.70 2.29 -40.88
CA SER A 397 29.13 3.61 -40.37
C SER A 397 30.64 3.86 -40.48
N GLY A 398 31.42 2.89 -41.01
CA GLY A 398 32.88 2.93 -41.06
C GLY A 398 33.58 2.82 -39.69
N LYS A 399 32.83 2.82 -38.58
CA LYS A 399 33.37 2.73 -37.21
C LYS A 399 33.45 1.28 -36.74
N LYS A 400 34.39 0.98 -35.84
CA LYS A 400 34.44 -0.31 -35.11
C LYS A 400 33.16 -0.49 -34.30
N PHE A 401 32.65 -1.73 -34.19
CA PHE A 401 31.40 -2.05 -33.50
C PHE A 401 31.37 -1.45 -32.10
N LYS A 402 32.44 -1.58 -31.30
CA LYS A 402 32.54 -0.97 -29.95
C LYS A 402 32.41 0.55 -29.89
N LYS A 403 32.76 1.25 -30.98
CA LYS A 403 32.69 2.72 -31.09
C LYS A 403 31.39 3.22 -31.73
N CYS A 404 30.57 2.29 -32.22
CA CYS A 404 29.29 2.60 -32.86
C CYS A 404 28.12 2.13 -31.99
N HIS A 405 28.04 0.83 -31.72
CA HIS A 405 26.89 0.19 -31.07
C HIS A 405 27.27 -0.75 -29.91
N GLY A 406 28.46 -1.32 -29.92
CA GLY A 406 28.97 -2.18 -28.85
C GLY A 406 29.63 -1.40 -27.71
N MET A 407 29.11 -0.21 -27.36
CA MET A 407 29.75 0.73 -26.44
C MET A 407 30.23 0.08 -25.14
N ASN A 408 31.31 0.65 -24.59
CA ASN A 408 32.20 0.09 -23.57
C ASN A 408 31.52 -0.67 -22.42
#